data_AF-A0A673UI16-F1
#
_entry.id   AF-A0A673UI16-F1
#
_cell.length_a   1.000
_cell.length_b   1.000
_cell.length_c   1.000
_cell.angle_alpha   90.00
_cell.angle_beta   90.00
_cell.angle_gamma   90.00
#
_symmetry.space_group_name_H-M   'P 1'
#
loop_
_entity.id
_entity.type
_entity.pdbx_description
1 polymer ?
#
loop_
_entity_poly.entity_id
_entity_poly.type
_entity_poly.pdbx_seq_one_letter_code
_entity_poly.pdbx_strand_id
1 'polypeptide(L)'
;MSYTEKPDEITKDEWMEKLNNLHVQRADMNRLIMNYLVTEGFKEAAEKFRMESGIEPSVDLETLDERIKIREMILKGQIQEAIALINSLHPELLDTNRFLYFHLQQQHLIELIRQRETEAALEFAQTQLAEQGEESRECLTEMERTLALLAFDNPEESPFGDLLHMMQRQKVWSEVNQAVLDYENREHGPSKRWRTCSERHGVSGSMTQTPAGALAEGRPHRLPGAAPVGSAVALRPPSQASDEPWASSCSLLARKRTVRVLGSAEACQALVEFSLTPWFFVFVFS
;
A
#
# COMPACT_ATOMS: atom_id res chain seq x y z
N MET A 1 -43.47 -20.72 11.21
CA MET A 1 -43.03 -19.97 12.40
C MET A 1 -41.52 -20.04 12.43
N SER A 2 -40.87 -18.88 12.36
CA SER A 2 -39.41 -18.74 12.29
C SER A 2 -38.84 -18.90 13.69
N TYR A 3 -38.05 -19.97 13.92
CA TYR A 3 -37.25 -20.09 15.12
C TYR A 3 -36.05 -19.17 14.98
N THR A 4 -36.05 -18.05 15.69
CA THR A 4 -34.86 -17.26 15.94
C THR A 4 -34.02 -17.99 16.98
N GLU A 5 -32.99 -18.71 16.54
CA GLU A 5 -31.92 -19.18 17.41
C GLU A 5 -31.31 -17.94 18.10
N LYS A 6 -31.47 -17.85 19.42
CA LYS A 6 -30.73 -16.85 20.21
C LYS A 6 -29.28 -17.30 20.28
N PRO A 7 -28.29 -16.43 20.02
CA PRO A 7 -26.89 -16.80 20.18
C PRO A 7 -26.64 -17.19 21.64
N ASP A 8 -26.00 -18.34 21.86
CA ASP A 8 -25.64 -18.83 23.19
C ASP A 8 -24.80 -17.77 23.93
N GLU A 9 -25.41 -17.11 24.92
CA GLU A 9 -24.72 -16.19 25.82
C GLU A 9 -23.81 -17.00 26.75
N ILE A 10 -22.54 -17.17 26.35
CA ILE A 10 -21.50 -17.75 27.20
C ILE A 10 -21.39 -16.93 28.48
N THR A 11 -21.48 -17.61 29.63
CA THR A 11 -21.29 -16.96 30.93
C THR A 11 -19.81 -16.69 31.17
N LYS A 12 -19.51 -15.70 32.02
CA LYS A 12 -18.12 -15.36 32.37
C LYS A 12 -17.35 -16.56 32.94
N ASP A 13 -18.00 -17.37 33.76
CA ASP A 13 -17.38 -18.51 34.43
C ASP A 13 -17.02 -19.62 33.42
N GLU A 14 -17.91 -19.92 32.49
CA GLU A 14 -17.65 -20.86 31.37
C GLU A 14 -16.54 -20.35 30.44
N TRP A 15 -16.47 -19.02 30.21
CA TRP A 15 -15.39 -18.43 29.42
C TRP A 15 -14.02 -18.56 30.13
N MET A 16 -13.98 -18.30 31.43
CA MET A 16 -12.76 -18.44 32.24
C MET A 16 -12.31 -19.89 32.34
N GLU A 17 -13.23 -20.85 32.46
CA GLU A 17 -12.90 -22.28 32.44
C GLU A 17 -12.30 -22.69 31.08
N LYS A 18 -12.92 -22.27 29.97
CA LYS A 18 -12.36 -22.48 28.63
C LYS A 18 -10.98 -21.87 28.48
N LEU A 19 -10.78 -20.64 28.96
CA LEU A 19 -9.49 -19.94 28.90
C LEU A 19 -8.41 -20.66 29.72
N ASN A 20 -8.73 -21.11 30.94
CA ASN A 20 -7.79 -21.84 31.79
C ASN A 20 -7.38 -23.19 31.18
N ASN A 21 -8.25 -23.80 30.39
CA ASN A 21 -7.98 -25.04 29.65
C ASN A 21 -7.15 -24.82 28.37
N LEU A 22 -7.00 -23.58 27.90
CA LEU A 22 -6.15 -23.26 26.74
C LEU A 22 -4.68 -23.17 27.17
N HIS A 23 -3.92 -24.23 26.87
CA HIS A 23 -2.48 -24.24 27.10
C HIS A 23 -1.72 -23.78 25.85
N VAL A 24 -1.25 -22.53 25.83
CA VAL A 24 -0.35 -22.03 24.80
C VAL A 24 1.09 -22.35 25.19
N GLN A 25 1.80 -23.12 24.38
CA GLN A 25 3.19 -23.46 24.66
C GLN A 25 4.08 -22.22 24.54
N ARG A 26 5.04 -22.08 25.45
CA ARG A 26 6.05 -20.99 25.39
C ARG A 26 6.79 -20.95 24.05
N ALA A 27 7.09 -22.12 23.48
CA ALA A 27 7.75 -22.22 22.18
C ALA A 27 6.92 -21.57 21.07
N ASP A 28 5.60 -21.75 21.07
CA ASP A 28 4.71 -21.16 20.07
C ASP A 28 4.59 -19.64 20.25
N MET A 29 4.52 -19.16 21.49
CA MET A 29 4.59 -17.72 21.78
C MET A 29 5.91 -17.11 21.28
N ASN A 30 7.04 -17.76 21.56
CA ASN A 30 8.34 -17.25 21.12
C ASN A 30 8.46 -17.23 19.59
N ARG A 31 7.90 -18.23 18.89
CA ARG A 31 7.82 -18.22 17.42
C ARG A 31 6.98 -17.06 16.89
N LEU A 32 5.83 -16.79 17.52
CA LEU A 32 4.98 -15.66 17.13
C LEU A 32 5.69 -14.31 17.34
N ILE A 33 6.37 -14.15 18.47
CA ILE A 33 7.17 -12.94 18.76
C ILE A 33 8.30 -12.81 17.74
N MET A 34 9.06 -13.88 17.48
CA MET A 34 10.14 -13.85 16.48
C MET A 34 9.60 -13.47 15.09
N ASN A 35 8.49 -14.09 14.67
CA ASN A 35 7.84 -13.77 13.40
C ASN A 35 7.47 -12.29 13.34
N TYR A 36 6.80 -11.76 14.38
CA TYR A 36 6.45 -10.35 14.46
C TYR A 36 7.67 -9.43 14.34
N LEU A 37 8.77 -9.72 15.06
CA LEU A 37 9.98 -8.89 15.00
C LEU A 37 10.60 -8.87 13.60
N VAL A 38 10.58 -10.01 12.90
CA VAL A 38 11.07 -10.13 11.53
C VAL A 38 10.14 -9.45 10.53
N THR A 39 8.83 -9.69 10.61
CA THR A 39 7.84 -9.09 9.71
C THR A 39 7.72 -7.59 9.92
N GLU A 40 7.94 -7.10 11.14
CA GLU A 40 8.08 -5.68 11.44
C GLU A 40 9.53 -5.20 11.37
N GLY A 41 10.48 -5.93 10.77
CA GLY A 41 11.83 -5.39 10.51
C GLY A 41 12.57 -4.84 11.74
N PHE A 42 12.27 -5.34 12.93
CA PHE A 42 12.95 -4.98 14.17
C PHE A 42 14.21 -5.84 14.34
N LYS A 43 15.20 -5.65 13.46
CA LYS A 43 16.43 -6.47 13.37
C LYS A 43 17.13 -6.66 14.71
N GLU A 44 17.45 -5.56 15.38
CA GLU A 44 18.16 -5.59 16.68
C GLU A 44 17.39 -6.36 17.77
N ALA A 45 16.06 -6.20 17.78
CA ALA A 45 15.20 -6.91 18.72
C ALA A 45 15.14 -8.41 18.37
N ALA A 46 15.03 -8.75 17.09
CA ALA A 46 15.04 -10.13 16.62
C ALA A 46 16.37 -10.84 16.97
N GLU A 47 17.51 -10.17 16.80
CA GLU A 47 18.83 -10.71 17.15
C GLU A 47 18.95 -11.01 18.64
N LYS A 48 18.57 -10.05 19.50
CA LYS A 48 18.58 -10.24 20.95
C LYS A 48 17.61 -11.33 21.37
N PHE A 49 16.40 -11.32 20.79
CA PHE A 49 15.38 -12.32 21.07
C PHE A 49 15.81 -13.73 20.65
N ARG A 50 16.54 -13.87 19.53
CA ARG A 50 17.16 -15.13 19.11
C ARG A 50 18.14 -15.64 20.16
N MET A 51 19.03 -14.79 20.67
CA MET A 51 20.02 -15.16 21.68
C MET A 51 19.38 -15.63 22.99
N GLU A 52 18.29 -14.99 23.42
CA GLU A 52 17.59 -15.32 24.67
C GLU A 52 16.66 -16.53 24.55
N SER A 53 15.92 -16.63 23.44
CA SER A 53 14.88 -17.65 23.26
C SER A 53 15.37 -18.91 22.55
N GLY A 54 16.51 -18.86 21.85
CA GLY A 54 17.02 -19.92 20.99
C GLY A 54 16.17 -20.19 19.74
N ILE A 55 15.18 -19.34 19.44
CA ILE A 55 14.36 -19.45 18.24
C ILE A 55 15.11 -18.82 17.07
N GLU A 56 15.32 -19.60 16.01
CA GLU A 56 15.88 -19.09 14.76
C GLU A 56 14.80 -18.40 13.92
N PRO A 57 15.10 -17.26 13.28
CA PRO A 57 14.21 -16.58 12.36
C PRO A 57 14.00 -17.40 11.08
N SER A 58 12.86 -17.22 10.41
CA SER A 58 12.53 -17.92 9.17
C SER A 58 13.27 -17.37 7.94
N VAL A 59 13.83 -16.18 8.05
CA VAL A 59 14.60 -15.48 7.01
C VAL A 59 15.91 -15.00 7.60
N ASP A 60 16.88 -14.73 6.73
CA ASP A 60 18.14 -14.12 7.15
C ASP A 60 17.88 -12.67 7.62
N LEU A 61 18.44 -12.30 8.77
CA LEU A 61 18.19 -10.97 9.36
C LEU A 61 18.88 -9.86 8.57
N GLU A 62 19.89 -10.17 7.77
CA GLU A 62 20.56 -9.19 6.90
C GLU A 62 19.65 -8.70 5.78
N THR A 63 18.68 -9.52 5.32
CA THR A 63 17.73 -9.10 4.28
C THR A 63 16.73 -8.06 4.78
N LEU A 64 16.66 -7.84 6.11
CA LEU A 64 15.79 -6.82 6.70
C LEU A 64 16.30 -5.39 6.45
N ASP A 65 17.58 -5.21 6.15
CA ASP A 65 18.21 -3.89 6.06
C ASP A 65 17.56 -3.01 4.98
N GLU A 66 17.18 -3.60 3.86
CA GLU A 66 16.52 -2.91 2.76
C GLU A 66 15.13 -2.41 3.17
N ARG A 67 14.32 -3.27 3.79
CA ARG A 67 13.01 -2.91 4.34
C ARG A 67 13.10 -1.86 5.45
N ILE A 68 14.11 -1.95 6.31
CA ILE A 68 14.35 -0.95 7.36
C ILE A 68 14.66 0.42 6.73
N LYS A 69 15.48 0.47 5.68
CA LYS A 69 15.76 1.72 4.95
C LYS A 69 14.50 2.32 4.32
N ILE A 70 13.65 1.51 3.68
CA ILE A 70 12.36 1.97 3.14
C ILE A 70 11.50 2.58 4.25
N ARG A 71 11.35 1.88 5.38
CA ARG A 71 10.62 2.39 6.55
C ARG A 71 11.14 3.74 7.01
N GLU A 72 12.45 3.85 7.20
CA GLU A 72 13.04 5.08 7.70
C GLU A 72 12.75 6.27 6.80
N MET A 73 12.86 6.10 5.48
CA MET A 73 12.55 7.17 4.52
C MET A 73 11.07 7.57 4.60
N ILE A 74 10.15 6.60 4.67
CA ILE A 74 8.71 6.88 4.81
C ILE A 74 8.42 7.62 6.13
N LEU A 75 8.95 7.16 7.25
CA LEU A 75 8.73 7.78 8.56
C LEU A 75 9.37 9.16 8.69
N LYS A 76 10.49 9.42 7.99
CA LYS A 76 11.11 10.75 7.87
C LYS A 76 10.36 11.69 6.92
N GLY A 77 9.45 11.18 6.09
CA GLY A 77 8.71 11.95 5.09
C GLY A 77 9.43 12.09 3.75
N GLN A 78 10.50 11.32 3.51
CA GLN A 78 11.25 11.28 2.25
C GLN A 78 10.59 10.32 1.26
N ILE A 79 9.35 10.61 0.87
CA ILE A 79 8.51 9.65 0.14
C ILE A 79 9.02 9.37 -1.28
N GLN A 80 9.53 10.38 -1.99
CA GLN A 80 10.09 10.19 -3.34
C GLN A 80 11.34 9.31 -3.33
N GLU A 81 12.21 9.46 -2.33
CA GLU A 81 13.37 8.59 -2.14
C GLU A 81 12.94 7.15 -1.81
N ALA A 82 11.88 6.98 -1.00
CA ALA A 82 11.31 5.68 -0.71
C ALA A 82 10.75 5.00 -1.96
N ILE A 83 10.00 5.72 -2.81
CA ILE A 83 9.48 5.22 -4.09
C ILE A 83 10.63 4.78 -5.00
N ALA A 84 11.68 5.60 -5.13
CA ALA A 84 12.83 5.26 -5.95
C ALA A 84 13.54 3.99 -5.45
N LEU A 85 13.71 3.85 -4.12
CA LEU A 85 14.30 2.65 -3.54
C LEU A 85 13.41 1.42 -3.78
N ILE A 86 12.09 1.53 -3.58
CA ILE A 86 11.15 0.44 -3.84
C ILE A 86 11.24 -0.02 -5.30
N ASN A 87 11.23 0.90 -6.27
CA ASN A 87 11.36 0.55 -7.68
C ASN A 87 12.73 -0.04 -8.04
N SER A 88 13.79 0.32 -7.31
CA SER A 88 15.11 -0.27 -7.52
C SER A 88 15.23 -1.71 -6.99
N LEU A 89 14.52 -2.02 -5.90
CA LEU A 89 14.55 -3.33 -5.25
C LEU A 89 13.47 -4.29 -5.78
N HIS A 90 12.29 -3.75 -6.11
CA HIS A 90 11.11 -4.48 -6.55
C HIS A 90 10.48 -3.78 -7.78
N PRO A 91 11.07 -3.93 -8.98
CA PRO A 91 10.76 -3.11 -10.16
C PRO A 91 9.32 -3.14 -10.69
N GLU A 92 8.47 -4.06 -10.21
CA GLU A 92 7.07 -4.22 -10.66
C GLU A 92 6.05 -4.02 -9.53
N LEU A 93 6.51 -3.75 -8.30
CA LEU A 93 5.63 -3.73 -7.12
C LEU A 93 4.58 -2.62 -7.22
N LEU A 94 5.03 -1.41 -7.55
CA LEU A 94 4.16 -0.22 -7.63
C LEU A 94 3.32 -0.22 -8.92
N ASP A 95 3.82 -0.83 -10.00
CA ASP A 95 3.07 -1.00 -11.25
C ASP A 95 1.90 -1.98 -11.08
N THR A 96 2.11 -3.05 -10.30
CA THR A 96 1.07 -4.07 -10.04
C THR A 96 0.07 -3.60 -8.99
N ASN A 97 0.47 -2.72 -8.06
CA ASN A 97 -0.36 -2.23 -6.97
C ASN A 97 -0.59 -0.71 -7.06
N ARG A 98 -1.51 -0.31 -7.94
CA ARG A 98 -1.84 1.09 -8.20
C ARG A 98 -2.36 1.84 -6.98
N PHE A 99 -3.09 1.17 -6.08
CA PHE A 99 -3.58 1.79 -4.83
C PHE A 99 -2.44 2.13 -3.87
N LEU A 100 -1.46 1.23 -3.72
CA LEU A 100 -0.27 1.49 -2.90
C LEU A 100 0.53 2.66 -3.45
N TYR A 101 0.70 2.71 -4.78
CA TYR A 101 1.36 3.83 -5.43
C TYR A 101 0.60 5.14 -5.18
N PHE A 102 -0.74 5.14 -5.31
CA PHE A 102 -1.58 6.29 -4.98
C PHE A 102 -1.39 6.74 -3.53
N HIS A 103 -1.38 5.83 -2.55
CA HIS A 103 -1.20 6.18 -1.13
C HIS A 103 0.19 6.80 -0.87
N LEU A 104 1.24 6.32 -1.55
CA LEU A 104 2.57 6.94 -1.50
C LEU A 104 2.55 8.36 -2.08
N GLN A 105 1.91 8.57 -3.24
CA GLN A 105 1.80 9.90 -3.83
C GLN A 105 0.95 10.86 -2.98
N GLN A 106 -0.15 10.38 -2.40
CA GLN A 106 -0.94 11.13 -1.43
C GLN A 106 -0.09 11.52 -0.23
N GLN A 107 0.73 10.60 0.31
CA GLN A 107 1.64 10.92 1.41
C GLN A 107 2.65 12.00 1.01
N HIS A 108 3.20 11.93 -0.20
CA HIS A 108 4.10 12.97 -0.69
C HIS A 108 3.42 14.34 -0.74
N LEU A 109 2.18 14.41 -1.24
CA LEU A 109 1.38 15.63 -1.23
C LEU A 109 1.18 16.17 0.20
N ILE A 110 0.87 15.29 1.16
CA ILE A 110 0.76 15.66 2.58
C ILE A 110 2.08 16.26 3.10
N GLU A 111 3.24 15.73 2.69
CA GLU A 111 4.53 16.29 3.08
C GLU A 111 4.80 17.67 2.48
N LEU A 112 4.42 17.92 1.22
CA LEU A 112 4.52 19.25 0.61
C LEU A 112 3.64 20.27 1.37
N ILE A 113 2.42 19.87 1.74
CA ILE A 113 1.50 20.69 2.55
C ILE A 113 2.09 20.99 3.94
N ARG A 114 2.71 19.98 4.57
CA ARG A 114 3.40 20.12 5.86
C ARG A 114 4.55 21.13 5.78
N GLN A 115 5.33 21.09 4.70
CA GLN A 115 6.44 22.00 4.43
C GLN A 115 6.00 23.41 3.99
N ARG A 116 4.69 23.62 3.82
CA ARG A 116 4.08 24.88 3.32
C ARG A 116 4.48 25.21 1.88
N GLU A 117 4.92 24.21 1.12
CA GLU A 117 5.26 24.32 -0.30
C GLU A 117 3.99 24.23 -1.17
N THR A 118 3.10 25.20 -1.02
CA THR A 118 1.76 25.13 -1.65
C THR A 118 1.78 25.17 -3.17
N GLU A 119 2.74 25.86 -3.77
CA GLU A 119 2.87 25.90 -5.24
C GLU A 119 3.24 24.51 -5.77
N ALA A 120 4.26 23.88 -5.18
CA ALA A 120 4.66 22.52 -5.50
C ALA A 120 3.54 21.51 -5.22
N ALA A 121 2.82 21.64 -4.10
CA ALA A 121 1.68 20.78 -3.78
C ALA A 121 0.57 20.86 -4.83
N LEU A 122 0.23 22.07 -5.29
CA LEU A 122 -0.80 22.28 -6.32
C LEU A 122 -0.34 21.78 -7.69
N GLU A 123 0.92 22.02 -8.07
CA GLU A 123 1.49 21.52 -9.31
C GLU A 123 1.52 19.98 -9.32
N PHE A 124 1.94 19.38 -8.21
CA PHE A 124 1.99 17.93 -8.04
C PHE A 124 0.58 17.30 -8.11
N ALA A 125 -0.39 17.88 -7.39
CA ALA A 125 -1.77 17.41 -7.44
C ALA A 125 -2.38 17.48 -8.85
N GLN A 126 -2.04 18.53 -9.60
CA GLN A 126 -2.48 18.67 -10.97
C GLN A 126 -1.84 17.63 -11.90
N THR A 127 -0.52 17.53 -11.86
CA THR A 127 0.22 16.73 -12.84
C THR A 127 0.11 15.23 -12.60
N GLN A 128 0.20 14.79 -11.34
CA GLN A 128 0.39 13.37 -11.02
C GLN A 128 -0.88 12.68 -10.50
N LEU A 129 -1.80 13.43 -9.88
CA LEU A 129 -2.95 12.85 -9.18
C LEU A 129 -4.27 13.02 -9.93
N ALA A 130 -4.36 13.89 -10.94
CA ALA A 130 -5.58 14.09 -11.72
C ALA A 130 -6.04 12.80 -12.42
N GLU A 131 -5.12 12.07 -13.05
CA GLU A 131 -5.44 10.79 -13.74
C GLU A 131 -5.77 9.64 -12.77
N GLN A 132 -5.31 9.73 -11.51
CA GLN A 132 -5.54 8.70 -10.48
C GLN A 132 -6.90 8.87 -9.79
N GLY A 133 -7.41 10.10 -9.74
CA GLY A 133 -8.71 10.39 -9.16
C GLY A 133 -9.87 9.76 -9.93
N GLU A 134 -9.81 9.75 -11.26
CA GLU A 134 -10.95 9.27 -12.07
C GLU A 134 -11.23 7.77 -11.95
N GLU A 135 -10.27 6.99 -11.43
CA GLU A 135 -10.36 5.53 -11.43
C GLU A 135 -11.14 4.96 -10.23
N SER A 136 -11.14 5.65 -9.09
CA SER A 136 -11.82 5.16 -7.87
C SER A 136 -12.38 6.30 -7.03
N ARG A 137 -13.64 6.14 -6.62
CA ARG A 137 -14.34 7.09 -5.74
C ARG A 137 -13.70 7.20 -4.35
N GLU A 138 -13.06 6.13 -3.88
CA GLU A 138 -12.31 6.14 -2.62
C GLU A 138 -11.06 7.01 -2.74
N CYS A 139 -10.29 6.88 -3.83
CA CYS A 139 -9.12 7.71 -4.11
C CYS A 139 -9.48 9.20 -4.22
N LEU A 140 -10.62 9.52 -4.85
CA LEU A 140 -11.14 10.88 -4.91
C LEU A 140 -11.41 11.46 -3.53
N THR A 141 -12.11 10.70 -2.69
CA THR A 141 -12.47 11.16 -1.34
C THR A 141 -11.21 11.46 -0.51
N GLU A 142 -10.21 10.60 -0.59
CA GLU A 142 -8.91 10.79 0.08
C GLU A 142 -8.15 12.01 -0.46
N MET A 143 -8.20 12.24 -1.77
CA MET A 143 -7.58 13.40 -2.42
C MET A 143 -8.26 14.71 -2.03
N GLU A 144 -9.60 14.76 -2.01
CA GLU A 144 -10.36 15.93 -1.57
C GLU A 144 -10.04 16.31 -0.12
N ARG A 145 -9.99 15.33 0.78
CA ARG A 145 -9.59 15.54 2.18
C ARG A 145 -8.19 16.13 2.28
N THR A 146 -7.26 15.63 1.47
CA THR A 146 -5.87 16.09 1.44
C THR A 146 -5.76 17.52 0.90
N LEU A 147 -6.44 17.82 -0.20
CA LEU A 147 -6.43 19.16 -0.82
C LEU A 147 -7.17 20.20 0.02
N ALA A 148 -8.19 19.79 0.78
CA ALA A 148 -8.89 20.68 1.71
C ALA A 148 -7.95 21.27 2.76
N LEU A 149 -6.83 20.61 3.10
CA LEU A 149 -5.81 21.16 3.99
C LEU A 149 -5.20 22.47 3.47
N LEU A 150 -5.12 22.67 2.15
CA LEU A 150 -4.59 23.89 1.53
C LEU A 150 -5.48 25.11 1.74
N ALA A 151 -6.75 24.92 2.11
CA ALA A 151 -7.69 26.01 2.37
C ALA A 151 -7.51 26.67 3.75
N PHE A 152 -6.68 26.08 4.62
CA PHE A 152 -6.45 26.57 5.98
C PHE A 152 -5.04 27.17 6.11
N ASP A 153 -4.94 28.30 6.82
CA ASP A 153 -3.63 28.90 7.17
C ASP A 153 -2.82 27.97 8.07
N ASN A 154 -3.51 27.28 8.99
CA ASN A 154 -2.99 26.22 9.83
C ASN A 154 -3.64 24.87 9.49
N PRO A 155 -3.03 24.07 8.59
CA PRO A 155 -3.53 22.74 8.21
C PRO A 155 -3.77 21.76 9.38
N GLU A 156 -3.10 21.91 10.52
CA GLU A 156 -3.29 21.05 11.69
C GLU A 156 -4.62 21.30 12.43
N GLU A 157 -5.19 22.50 12.29
CA GLU A 157 -6.48 22.88 12.88
C GLU A 157 -7.66 22.50 11.97
N SER A 158 -7.38 21.96 10.79
CA SER A 158 -8.37 21.45 9.84
C SER A 158 -9.12 20.24 10.40
N PRO A 159 -10.37 20.00 10.01
CA PRO A 159 -11.06 18.73 10.25
C PRO A 159 -10.29 17.50 9.70
N PHE A 160 -9.31 17.71 8.83
CA PHE A 160 -8.44 16.67 8.25
C PHE A 160 -6.99 16.74 8.75
N GLY A 161 -6.74 17.46 9.85
CA GLY A 161 -5.40 17.59 10.45
C GLY A 161 -4.80 16.25 10.89
N ASP A 162 -5.63 15.21 11.05
CA ASP A 162 -5.21 13.84 11.34
C ASP A 162 -4.26 13.26 10.27
N LEU A 163 -4.42 13.66 9.01
CA LEU A 163 -3.54 13.29 7.90
C LEU A 163 -2.10 13.79 8.10
N LEU A 164 -1.90 14.84 8.89
CA LEU A 164 -0.59 15.40 9.21
C LEU A 164 0.07 14.73 10.42
N HIS A 165 -0.55 13.73 11.06
CA HIS A 165 0.09 13.04 12.18
C HIS A 165 1.03 11.92 11.73
N MET A 166 1.95 11.54 12.63
CA MET A 166 2.88 10.43 12.41
C MET A 166 2.15 9.10 12.13
N MET A 167 0.94 8.94 12.66
CA MET A 167 0.09 7.76 12.41
C MET A 167 -0.20 7.56 10.92
N GLN A 168 -0.33 8.64 10.14
CA GLN A 168 -0.56 8.53 8.70
C GLN A 168 0.68 7.96 7.98
N ARG A 169 1.89 8.42 8.33
CA ARG A 169 3.13 7.82 7.80
C ARG A 169 3.28 6.36 8.19
N GLN A 170 2.89 6.00 9.41
CA GLN A 170 2.90 4.61 9.88
C GLN A 170 1.92 3.74 9.10
N LYS A 171 0.71 4.24 8.81
CA LYS A 171 -0.27 3.53 7.97
C LYS A 171 0.30 3.22 6.59
N VAL A 172 0.85 4.23 5.90
CA VAL A 172 1.46 4.06 4.57
C VAL A 172 2.63 3.07 4.64
N TRP A 173 3.48 3.17 5.66
CA TRP A 173 4.53 2.18 5.87
C TRP A 173 3.98 0.76 6.04
N SER A 174 2.96 0.55 6.85
CA SER A 174 2.39 -0.79 7.08
C SER A 174 1.88 -1.42 5.78
N GLU A 175 1.25 -0.62 4.93
CA GLU A 175 0.78 -1.06 3.60
C GLU A 175 1.96 -1.41 2.68
N VAL A 176 3.00 -0.57 2.62
CA VAL A 176 4.23 -0.85 1.87
C VAL A 176 4.90 -2.12 2.38
N ASN A 177 5.01 -2.27 3.70
CA ASN A 177 5.64 -3.43 4.34
C ASN A 177 4.93 -4.73 3.94
N GLN A 178 3.60 -4.73 4.01
CA GLN A 178 2.81 -5.89 3.63
C GLN A 178 2.96 -6.20 2.14
N ALA A 179 2.94 -5.18 1.28
CA ALA A 179 3.09 -5.37 -0.16
C ALA A 179 4.47 -5.92 -0.54
N VAL A 180 5.54 -5.45 0.12
CA VAL A 180 6.91 -5.98 -0.08
C VAL A 180 6.98 -7.44 0.35
N LEU A 181 6.46 -7.78 1.54
CA LEU A 181 6.44 -9.17 2.03
C LEU A 181 5.64 -10.09 1.09
N ASP A 182 4.50 -9.62 0.58
CA ASP A 182 3.70 -10.37 -0.39
C ASP A 182 4.42 -10.55 -1.73
N TYR A 183 5.17 -9.55 -2.18
CA TYR A 183 5.97 -9.61 -3.41
C TYR A 183 7.12 -10.60 -3.28
N GLU A 184 7.89 -10.51 -2.20
CA GLU A 184 8.99 -11.44 -1.91
C GLU A 184 8.49 -12.88 -1.80
N ASN A 185 7.33 -13.11 -1.18
CA ASN A 185 6.72 -14.44 -1.09
C ASN A 185 6.28 -15.01 -2.45
N ARG A 186 5.94 -14.15 -3.43
CA ARG A 186 5.57 -14.57 -4.80
C ARG A 186 6.79 -14.96 -5.62
N GLU A 187 7.85 -14.15 -5.56
CA GLU A 187 9.15 -14.42 -6.20
C GLU A 187 9.75 -15.74 -5.68
N HIS A 188 9.62 -16.00 -4.37
CA HIS A 188 10.10 -17.23 -3.72
C HIS A 188 9.05 -18.35 -3.71
N GLY A 189 8.19 -18.43 -4.75
CA GLY A 189 7.11 -19.39 -4.90
C GLY A 189 7.44 -20.81 -4.41
N PRO A 190 6.44 -21.55 -3.89
CA PRO A 190 6.62 -22.48 -2.78
C PRO A 190 7.58 -23.61 -3.15
N SER A 191 8.69 -23.73 -2.41
CA SER A 191 9.14 -25.08 -2.07
C SER A 191 7.99 -25.73 -1.31
N LYS A 192 7.35 -26.72 -1.94
CA LYS A 192 6.20 -27.48 -1.45
C LYS A 192 6.42 -27.91 0.00
N ARG A 193 6.04 -27.11 1.00
CA ARG A 193 6.21 -27.50 2.41
C ARG A 193 5.04 -27.20 3.33
N TRP A 194 4.07 -26.37 2.96
CA TRP A 194 2.92 -26.10 3.83
C TRP A 194 1.58 -26.68 3.37
N ARG A 195 1.54 -27.54 2.34
CA ARG A 195 0.41 -28.48 2.18
C ARG A 195 0.73 -29.81 2.83
N THR A 196 0.51 -29.89 4.15
CA THR A 196 -0.07 -31.06 4.85
C THR A 196 -0.23 -30.77 6.34
N CYS A 197 -1.36 -30.16 6.72
CA CYS A 197 -2.00 -30.49 8.00
C CYS A 197 -3.53 -30.34 7.88
N SER A 198 -4.12 -31.03 6.91
CA SER A 198 -5.53 -31.39 6.93
C SER A 198 -5.71 -32.53 5.94
N GLU A 199 -5.54 -33.75 6.43
CA GLU A 199 -6.09 -35.01 5.91
C GLU A 199 -5.29 -36.16 6.50
N ARG A 200 -5.66 -36.56 7.71
CA ARG A 200 -5.34 -37.89 8.20
C ARG A 200 -6.56 -38.49 8.87
N HIS A 201 -7.59 -38.81 8.09
CA HIS A 201 -8.55 -39.88 8.38
C HIS A 201 -9.24 -40.33 7.07
N GLY A 202 -9.21 -41.64 6.76
CA GLY A 202 -9.97 -42.25 5.65
C GLY A 202 -9.15 -43.13 4.70
N VAL A 203 -8.64 -44.29 5.13
CA VAL A 203 -9.16 -45.64 4.81
C VAL A 203 -8.92 -46.13 3.35
N SER A 204 -7.98 -47.09 3.25
CA SER A 204 -7.79 -48.23 2.32
C SER A 204 -8.58 -48.39 1.01
N GLY A 205 -7.87 -48.74 -0.07
CA GLY A 205 -8.44 -49.41 -1.26
C GLY A 205 -7.45 -49.70 -2.42
N SER A 206 -6.88 -50.91 -2.40
CA SER A 206 -6.20 -51.71 -3.45
C SER A 206 -6.00 -51.21 -4.92
N MET A 207 -4.72 -51.15 -5.32
CA MET A 207 -4.02 -51.97 -6.36
C MET A 207 -4.71 -52.32 -7.70
N THR A 208 -4.11 -51.90 -8.83
CA THR A 208 -3.71 -52.72 -10.03
C THR A 208 -3.15 -51.79 -11.14
N GLN A 209 -1.83 -51.82 -11.39
CA GLN A 209 -1.11 -52.43 -12.53
C GLN A 209 -1.30 -51.75 -13.92
N THR A 210 -0.20 -51.14 -14.40
CA THR A 210 0.16 -50.82 -15.80
C THR A 210 0.49 -52.11 -16.59
N PRO A 211 0.60 -52.13 -17.94
CA PRO A 211 1.84 -51.67 -18.60
C PRO A 211 1.76 -51.10 -20.05
N ALA A 212 2.73 -50.23 -20.34
CA ALA A 212 3.66 -50.17 -21.49
C ALA A 212 3.23 -50.03 -22.97
N GLY A 213 3.98 -49.14 -23.67
CA GLY A 213 4.29 -49.13 -25.12
C GLY A 213 4.14 -47.73 -25.75
N ALA A 214 5.02 -47.16 -26.57
CA ALA A 214 6.32 -47.50 -27.13
C ALA A 214 6.90 -46.27 -27.92
N LEU A 215 8.23 -46.16 -27.99
CA LEU A 215 9.09 -45.74 -29.14
C LEU A 215 8.90 -44.35 -29.82
N ALA A 216 9.89 -43.43 -29.73
CA ALA A 216 11.02 -43.18 -30.69
C ALA A 216 10.58 -42.36 -31.94
N GLU A 217 11.26 -41.39 -32.57
CA GLU A 217 12.63 -40.85 -32.66
C GLU A 217 12.51 -39.46 -33.35
N GLY A 218 13.40 -38.48 -33.11
CA GLY A 218 14.27 -38.01 -34.21
C GLY A 218 14.53 -36.48 -34.21
N ARG A 219 15.82 -36.10 -34.09
CA ARG A 219 16.46 -34.79 -34.41
C ARG A 219 16.73 -34.70 -35.94
N PRO A 220 17.22 -33.59 -36.58
CA PRO A 220 18.12 -32.55 -36.04
C PRO A 220 18.01 -31.08 -36.56
N HIS A 221 18.64 -30.18 -35.80
CA HIS A 221 19.43 -28.95 -36.12
C HIS A 221 19.21 -28.13 -37.40
N ARG A 222 19.03 -26.80 -37.22
CA ARG A 222 19.71 -25.73 -37.98
C ARG A 222 19.61 -24.36 -37.29
N LEU A 223 20.76 -23.74 -37.00
CA LEU A 223 20.97 -22.28 -36.97
C LEU A 223 21.44 -21.86 -38.38
N PRO A 224 21.22 -20.62 -38.84
CA PRO A 224 22.16 -19.52 -38.54
C PRO A 224 21.53 -18.10 -38.49
N GLY A 225 22.30 -17.12 -38.03
CA GLY A 225 22.13 -15.72 -38.46
C GLY A 225 22.26 -14.68 -37.35
N ALA A 226 23.30 -13.86 -37.43
CA ALA A 226 23.65 -12.81 -36.48
C ALA A 226 23.12 -11.42 -36.87
N ALA A 227 22.77 -10.64 -35.84
CA ALA A 227 22.87 -9.17 -35.69
C ALA A 227 21.99 -8.24 -36.56
N PRO A 228 21.88 -6.94 -36.22
CA PRO A 228 21.65 -6.27 -34.93
C PRO A 228 20.45 -5.28 -35.05
N VAL A 229 20.35 -4.30 -34.12
CA VAL A 229 19.66 -2.99 -34.19
C VAL A 229 18.61 -2.81 -33.10
N GLY A 230 18.83 -1.76 -32.29
CA GLY A 230 18.07 -1.43 -31.11
C GLY A 230 16.62 -1.01 -31.38
N SER A 231 15.77 -1.28 -30.41
CA SER A 231 14.47 -0.62 -30.27
C SER A 231 14.61 0.42 -29.17
N ALA A 232 14.76 1.68 -29.61
CA ALA A 232 14.31 2.81 -28.83
C ALA A 232 12.81 2.62 -28.58
N VAL A 233 12.40 2.52 -27.32
CA VAL A 233 11.00 2.74 -26.94
C VAL A 233 10.71 4.20 -27.24
N ALA A 234 9.93 4.42 -28.29
CA ALA A 234 9.49 5.74 -28.69
C ALA A 234 8.64 6.34 -27.56
N LEU A 235 9.20 7.35 -26.88
CA LEU A 235 8.43 8.33 -26.16
C LEU A 235 7.39 8.91 -27.13
N ARG A 236 6.12 8.64 -26.85
CA ARG A 236 5.00 9.27 -27.54
C ARG A 236 5.08 10.77 -27.23
N PRO A 237 5.04 11.67 -28.22
CA PRO A 237 5.05 13.11 -27.93
C PRO A 237 3.74 13.47 -27.22
N PRO A 238 3.74 14.46 -26.31
CA PRO A 238 2.50 14.96 -25.73
C PRO A 238 1.73 15.69 -26.84
N SER A 239 0.72 15.02 -27.39
CA SER A 239 -0.21 15.63 -28.31
C SER A 239 -1.19 16.48 -27.52
N GLN A 240 -1.01 17.79 -27.63
CA GLN A 240 -2.01 18.85 -27.47
C GLN A 240 -2.82 18.82 -26.17
N ALA A 241 -2.52 19.82 -25.33
CA ALA A 241 -3.36 20.30 -24.25
C ALA A 241 -4.84 20.33 -24.70
N SER A 242 -5.62 19.39 -24.18
CA SER A 242 -7.05 19.60 -24.02
C SER A 242 -7.22 20.66 -22.94
N ASP A 243 -7.99 21.70 -23.26
CA ASP A 243 -8.51 22.66 -22.30
C ASP A 243 -9.41 21.92 -21.30
N GLU A 244 -8.80 21.31 -20.29
CA GLU A 244 -9.46 20.50 -19.26
C GLU A 244 -9.95 21.42 -18.11
N PRO A 245 -11.26 21.39 -17.75
CA PRO A 245 -11.86 22.35 -16.80
C PRO A 245 -11.26 22.33 -15.39
N TRP A 246 -10.69 21.21 -14.95
CA TRP A 246 -10.19 21.03 -13.58
C TRP A 246 -8.83 21.73 -13.34
N ALA A 247 -7.97 21.81 -14.37
CA ALA A 247 -6.72 22.57 -14.33
C ALA A 247 -6.96 24.08 -14.16
N SER A 248 -8.10 24.57 -14.66
CA SER A 248 -8.55 25.96 -14.47
C SER A 248 -9.00 26.24 -13.03
N SER A 249 -9.63 25.28 -12.34
CA SER A 249 -10.04 25.40 -10.93
C SER A 249 -8.86 25.40 -9.97
N CYS A 250 -7.83 24.60 -10.23
CA CYS A 250 -6.57 24.65 -9.47
C CYS A 250 -5.81 25.97 -9.70
N SER A 251 -5.83 26.49 -10.93
CA SER A 251 -5.26 27.81 -11.27
C SER A 251 -5.99 28.99 -10.59
N LEU A 252 -7.29 28.85 -10.32
CA LEU A 252 -8.10 29.84 -9.59
C LEU A 252 -7.82 29.86 -8.08
N LEU A 253 -7.58 28.69 -7.47
CA LEU A 253 -7.09 28.60 -6.08
C LEU A 253 -5.72 29.28 -5.93
N ALA A 254 -4.81 29.09 -6.90
CA ALA A 254 -3.53 29.78 -6.94
C ALA A 254 -3.66 31.31 -7.12
N ARG A 255 -4.54 31.77 -8.03
CA ARG A 255 -4.77 33.22 -8.26
C ARG A 255 -5.39 33.95 -7.07
N LYS A 256 -6.27 33.29 -6.31
CA LYS A 256 -6.90 33.88 -5.12
C LYS A 256 -5.90 34.13 -3.97
N ARG A 257 -4.76 33.44 -3.93
CA ARG A 257 -3.69 33.71 -2.95
C ARG A 257 -2.88 34.98 -3.25
N THR A 258 -2.77 35.37 -4.53
CA THR A 258 -2.09 36.60 -4.95
C THR A 258 -2.91 37.88 -4.75
N VAL A 259 -4.22 37.78 -4.47
CA VAL A 259 -5.09 38.96 -4.28
C VAL A 259 -5.69 38.95 -2.87
N ARG A 260 -5.01 39.66 -1.97
CA ARG A 260 -5.47 40.23 -0.69
C ARG A 260 -5.85 39.27 0.45
N VAL A 261 -5.06 39.36 1.51
CA VAL A 261 -5.46 39.94 2.83
C VAL A 261 -6.95 40.32 2.91
N LEU A 262 -7.83 39.36 3.18
CA LEU A 262 -9.21 39.62 3.61
C LEU A 262 -9.61 38.56 4.63
N GLY A 263 -10.25 39.01 5.70
CA GLY A 263 -10.45 38.28 6.95
C GLY A 263 -11.31 37.03 6.81
N SER A 264 -11.18 36.16 7.82
CA SER A 264 -11.70 34.79 7.93
C SER A 264 -13.18 34.54 7.58
N ALA A 265 -14.02 35.58 7.50
CA ALA A 265 -15.42 35.45 7.14
C ALA A 265 -15.67 35.46 5.61
N GLU A 266 -14.85 36.15 4.83
CA GLU A 266 -15.05 36.27 3.36
C GLU A 266 -14.41 35.10 2.59
N ALA A 267 -13.42 34.41 3.17
CA ALA A 267 -12.86 33.18 2.61
C ALA A 267 -13.89 32.04 2.54
N CYS A 268 -14.72 31.90 3.58
CA CYS A 268 -15.88 30.99 3.56
C CYS A 268 -16.90 31.37 2.48
N GLN A 269 -17.13 32.66 2.26
CA GLN A 269 -18.10 33.13 1.26
C GLN A 269 -17.58 32.95 -0.18
N ALA A 270 -16.27 33.10 -0.41
CA ALA A 270 -15.61 32.82 -1.68
C ALA A 270 -15.48 31.33 -2.02
N LEU A 271 -15.54 30.44 -1.01
CA LEU A 271 -15.70 28.98 -1.17
C LEU A 271 -17.17 28.60 -1.41
N VAL A 272 -18.13 29.30 -0.78
CA VAL A 272 -19.57 29.15 -1.05
C VAL A 272 -19.92 29.61 -2.47
N GLU A 273 -19.29 30.65 -3.02
CA GLU A 273 -19.45 30.97 -4.45
C GLU A 273 -18.73 29.97 -5.39
N PHE A 274 -17.70 29.28 -4.91
CA PHE A 274 -17.03 28.20 -5.65
C PHE A 274 -17.90 26.93 -5.74
N SER A 275 -18.81 26.74 -4.78
CA SER A 275 -19.81 25.65 -4.77
C SER A 275 -20.88 25.76 -5.86
N LEU A 276 -20.89 26.85 -6.64
CA LEU A 276 -21.86 27.11 -7.72
C LEU A 276 -21.30 26.90 -9.13
N THR A 277 -20.13 26.29 -9.28
CA THR A 277 -19.74 25.73 -10.59
C THR A 277 -20.42 24.36 -10.77
N PRO A 278 -20.96 24.05 -11.97
CA PRO A 278 -21.75 22.84 -12.20
C PRO A 278 -21.07 21.52 -11.80
N TRP A 279 -19.75 21.50 -11.66
CA TRP A 279 -18.96 20.32 -11.28
C TRP A 279 -18.95 20.05 -9.77
N PHE A 280 -18.99 21.07 -8.91
CA PHE A 280 -19.06 20.88 -7.45
C PHE A 280 -20.35 20.15 -7.04
N PHE A 281 -21.44 20.36 -7.79
CA PHE A 281 -22.74 19.72 -7.55
C PHE A 281 -22.82 18.26 -8.02
N VAL A 282 -22.09 17.89 -9.08
CA VAL A 282 -22.01 16.49 -9.56
C VAL A 282 -21.09 15.67 -8.65
N PHE A 283 -20.09 16.29 -8.04
CA PHE A 283 -19.11 15.62 -7.18
C PHE A 283 -19.61 15.35 -5.75
N VAL A 284 -20.51 16.20 -5.21
CA VAL A 284 -20.99 16.09 -3.82
C VAL A 284 -22.36 15.39 -3.68
N PHE A 285 -23.16 15.24 -4.75
CA PHE A 285 -24.52 14.66 -4.67
C PHE A 285 -24.83 13.54 -5.70
N SER A 286 -23.90 12.61 -5.94
CA SER A 286 -24.20 11.31 -6.58
C SER A 286 -23.43 10.14 -5.98
#